data_AF-A0AAT9GS48-F1
#
_entry.id   AF-A0AAT9GS48-F1
#
_cell.length_a   1.000
_cell.length_b   1.000
_cell.length_c   1.000
_cell.angle_alpha   90.00
_cell.angle_beta   90.00
_cell.angle_gamma   90.00
#
_symmetry.space_group_name_H-M   'P 1'
#
loop_
_entity.id
_entity.type
_entity.pdbx_description
1 polymer ?
#
loop_
_entity_poly.entity_id
_entity_poly.type
_entity_poly.pdbx_seq_one_letter_code
_entity_poly.pdbx_strand_id
1 'polypeptide(L)'
;MVKLKTRNVEELLVPPLPEYSYICNGEIRQTECKGSLIFRDPDYILITPQDVLQSFSFQSIINKKLRGRKLERWKNYIVKYNLEIENKDMRVLLENSALLTVYVDGISVCEINGEVVMKEYRVVGSTKNFDEELKSLKNLNPSLILINQRDPWYMLTAYRVLYITPELRKELSQLVGLSRIECDKIEYNETTICYIR
;
A
#
# COMPACT_ATOMS: atom_id res chain seq x y z
N MET A 1 -14.67 12.33 14.17
CA MET A 1 -14.17 11.26 13.30
C MET A 1 -15.03 11.23 12.04
N VAL A 2 -14.39 11.19 10.88
CA VAL A 2 -14.99 11.21 9.53
C VAL A 2 -14.59 9.93 8.82
N LYS A 3 -15.53 9.27 8.14
CA LYS A 3 -15.22 8.07 7.36
C LYS A 3 -14.69 8.46 5.97
N LEU A 4 -13.49 7.98 5.65
CA LEU A 4 -12.95 8.08 4.30
C LEU A 4 -13.79 7.22 3.36
N LYS A 5 -14.49 7.90 2.43
CA LYS A 5 -15.11 7.28 1.26
C LYS A 5 -14.10 7.23 0.13
N THR A 6 -13.95 6.06 -0.48
CA THR A 6 -13.02 5.86 -1.59
C THR A 6 -13.49 6.59 -2.84
N ARG A 7 -12.55 7.23 -3.55
CA ARG A 7 -12.79 7.98 -4.78
C ARG A 7 -12.34 7.25 -6.03
N ASN A 8 -11.43 6.30 -5.87
CA ASN A 8 -10.89 5.47 -6.93
C ASN A 8 -10.68 4.03 -6.44
N VAL A 9 -10.31 3.15 -7.36
CA VAL A 9 -10.13 1.73 -7.06
C VAL A 9 -8.92 1.51 -6.16
N GLU A 10 -7.87 2.32 -6.31
CA GLU A 10 -6.65 2.22 -5.54
C GLU A 10 -6.92 2.43 -4.03
N GLU A 11 -7.72 3.45 -3.69
CA GLU A 11 -8.17 3.74 -2.32
C GLU A 11 -9.03 2.63 -1.70
N LEU A 12 -9.66 1.75 -2.49
CA LEU A 12 -10.33 0.53 -1.99
C LEU A 12 -9.34 -0.55 -1.56
N LEU A 13 -8.10 -0.48 -2.03
CA LEU A 13 -7.08 -1.49 -1.81
C LEU A 13 -6.01 -1.06 -0.79
N VAL A 14 -5.78 0.24 -0.60
CA VAL A 14 -4.82 0.79 0.38
C VAL A 14 -5.45 1.51 1.61
N PRO A 15 -4.97 1.28 2.85
CA PRO A 15 -3.96 0.30 3.31
C PRO A 15 -4.40 -1.13 3.06
N PRO A 16 -3.51 -2.09 2.77
CA PRO A 16 -3.90 -3.45 2.39
C PRO A 16 -5.01 -4.04 3.27
N LEU A 17 -6.03 -4.62 2.65
CA LEU A 17 -7.15 -5.23 3.36
C LEU A 17 -6.67 -6.41 4.23
N PRO A 18 -7.38 -6.73 5.32
CA PRO A 18 -7.29 -8.04 5.97
C PRO A 18 -7.55 -9.19 5.00
N GLU A 19 -7.10 -10.40 5.35
CA GLU A 19 -7.30 -11.62 4.56
C GLU A 19 -8.78 -11.84 4.19
N TYR A 20 -9.68 -11.54 5.13
CA TYR A 20 -11.12 -11.55 4.91
C TYR A 20 -11.71 -10.18 5.21
N SER A 21 -12.38 -9.60 4.23
CA SER A 21 -13.14 -8.37 4.36
C SER A 21 -14.51 -8.52 3.73
N TYR A 22 -15.53 -7.86 4.28
CA TYR A 22 -16.92 -7.93 3.83
C TYR A 22 -17.44 -6.54 3.52
N ILE A 23 -18.24 -6.44 2.46
CA ILE A 23 -18.88 -5.18 2.05
C ILE A 23 -20.28 -5.13 2.67
N CYS A 24 -20.43 -4.36 3.74
CA CYS A 24 -21.64 -4.27 4.54
C CYS A 24 -22.21 -2.86 4.48
N ASN A 25 -23.39 -2.68 3.89
CA ASN A 25 -24.13 -1.41 3.89
C ASN A 25 -23.30 -0.19 3.48
N GLY A 26 -22.48 -0.33 2.42
CA GLY A 26 -21.62 0.77 1.95
C GLY A 26 -20.29 0.94 2.70
N GLU A 27 -19.88 -0.04 3.51
CA GLU A 27 -18.63 -0.02 4.28
C GLU A 27 -17.88 -1.36 4.18
N ILE A 28 -16.56 -1.29 4.11
CA ILE A 28 -15.70 -2.49 4.18
C ILE A 28 -15.40 -2.78 5.64
N ARG A 29 -15.71 -3.99 6.11
CA ARG A 29 -15.55 -4.41 7.52
C ARG A 29 -14.90 -5.79 7.60
N GLN A 30 -14.33 -6.11 8.76
CA GLN A 30 -13.80 -7.46 9.06
C GLN A 30 -14.87 -8.43 9.56
N THR A 31 -15.98 -7.91 10.09
CA THR A 31 -17.08 -8.73 10.59
C THR A 31 -17.95 -9.20 9.43
N GLU A 32 -18.24 -10.49 9.42
CA GLU A 32 -19.10 -11.12 8.42
C GLU A 32 -20.49 -10.46 8.36
N CYS A 33 -20.99 -10.30 7.13
CA CYS A 33 -22.35 -9.85 6.86
C CYS A 33 -22.85 -10.50 5.58
N LYS A 34 -24.14 -10.29 5.26
CA LYS A 34 -24.77 -10.83 4.04
C LYS A 34 -24.27 -10.22 2.71
N GLY A 35 -23.27 -9.34 2.76
CA GLY A 35 -22.71 -8.70 1.57
C GLY A 35 -21.56 -9.49 0.95
N SER A 36 -20.94 -8.93 -0.08
CA SER A 36 -19.84 -9.58 -0.80
C SER A 36 -18.59 -9.70 0.05
N LEU A 37 -17.93 -10.85 -0.05
CA LEU A 37 -16.61 -11.12 0.52
C LEU A 37 -15.51 -10.63 -0.45
N ILE A 38 -14.49 -10.01 0.11
CA ILE A 38 -13.19 -9.77 -0.50
C ILE A 38 -12.20 -10.65 0.25
N PHE A 39 -11.65 -11.64 -0.44
CA PHE A 39 -10.55 -12.46 0.05
C PHE A 39 -9.22 -11.95 -0.49
N ARG A 40 -8.19 -11.93 0.36
CA ARG A 40 -6.84 -11.49 0.02
C ARG A 40 -5.83 -12.59 0.38
N ASP A 41 -5.04 -13.01 -0.59
CA ASP A 41 -3.87 -13.89 -0.44
C ASP A 41 -2.58 -13.07 -0.64
N PRO A 42 -1.97 -12.54 0.43
CA PRO A 42 -0.86 -11.61 0.31
C PRO A 42 0.50 -12.32 0.19
N ASP A 43 1.31 -11.93 -0.80
CA ASP A 43 2.75 -12.12 -0.77
C ASP A 43 3.44 -10.77 -0.68
N TYR A 44 4.40 -10.62 0.24
CA TYR A 44 5.09 -9.35 0.43
C TYR A 44 6.56 -9.53 0.79
N ILE A 45 7.32 -8.47 0.53
CA ILE A 45 8.70 -8.32 0.97
C ILE A 45 8.96 -6.93 1.53
N LEU A 46 9.58 -6.89 2.71
CA LEU A 46 10.08 -5.67 3.33
C LEU A 46 11.48 -5.38 2.82
N ILE A 47 11.76 -4.11 2.51
CA ILE A 47 13.04 -3.57 2.06
C ILE A 47 13.39 -2.41 2.98
N THR A 48 14.59 -2.50 3.53
CA THR A 48 15.18 -1.51 4.44
C THR A 48 16.22 -0.68 3.69
N PRO A 49 16.65 0.47 4.23
CA PRO A 49 17.75 1.25 3.66
C PRO A 49 19.03 0.41 3.51
N GLN A 50 19.29 -0.49 4.46
CA GLN A 50 20.46 -1.36 4.44
C GLN A 50 20.43 -2.36 3.26
N ASP A 51 19.25 -2.86 2.89
CA ASP A 51 19.12 -3.77 1.75
C ASP A 51 19.53 -3.08 0.44
N VAL A 52 19.16 -1.81 0.28
CA VAL A 52 19.50 -0.96 -0.86
C VAL A 52 21.00 -0.66 -0.89
N LEU A 53 21.59 -0.28 0.25
CA LEU A 53 23.03 -0.01 0.34
C LEU A 53 23.88 -1.25 0.02
N GLN A 54 23.40 -2.44 0.38
CA GLN A 54 24.11 -3.69 0.12
C GLN A 54 23.83 -4.28 -1.27
N SER A 55 22.80 -3.81 -1.97
CA SER A 55 22.28 -4.48 -3.17
C SER A 55 21.72 -3.46 -4.15
N PHE A 56 22.41 -3.28 -5.28
CA PHE A 56 22.11 -2.24 -6.27
C PHE A 56 20.86 -2.50 -7.14
N SER A 57 20.15 -3.61 -6.97
CA SER A 57 18.93 -3.91 -7.74
C SER A 57 17.87 -4.65 -6.91
N PHE A 58 16.60 -4.51 -7.30
CA PHE A 58 15.50 -5.24 -6.68
C PHE A 58 15.70 -6.76 -6.74
N GLN A 59 16.12 -7.28 -7.92
CA GLN A 59 16.43 -8.70 -8.10
C GLN A 59 17.51 -9.19 -7.14
N SER A 60 18.57 -8.40 -6.92
CA SER A 60 19.63 -8.74 -5.96
C SER A 60 19.11 -8.81 -4.53
N ILE A 61 18.21 -7.90 -4.14
CA ILE A 61 17.57 -7.90 -2.81
C ILE A 61 16.71 -9.15 -2.64
N ILE A 62 15.86 -9.47 -3.63
CA ILE A 62 15.03 -10.67 -3.63
C ILE A 62 15.90 -11.94 -3.50
N ASN A 63 16.98 -12.04 -4.28
CA ASN A 63 17.89 -13.18 -4.25
C ASN A 63 18.62 -13.33 -2.90
N LYS A 64 18.83 -12.26 -2.14
CA LYS A 64 19.43 -12.34 -0.80
C LYS A 64 18.41 -12.74 0.25
N LYS A 65 17.20 -12.18 0.18
CA LYS A 65 16.17 -12.33 1.21
C LYS A 65 15.35 -13.61 1.10
N LEU A 66 15.16 -14.15 -0.11
CA LEU A 66 14.27 -15.28 -0.35
C LEU A 66 15.03 -16.54 -0.79
N ARG A 67 14.41 -17.70 -0.56
CA ARG A 67 14.92 -19.02 -0.93
C ARG A 67 13.77 -19.92 -1.42
N GLY A 68 14.13 -21.00 -2.13
CA GLY A 68 13.20 -22.06 -2.54
C GLY A 68 12.03 -21.55 -3.39
N ARG A 69 10.85 -22.14 -3.18
CA ARG A 69 9.63 -21.83 -3.97
C ARG A 69 9.22 -20.35 -3.90
N LYS A 70 9.44 -19.69 -2.75
CA LYS A 70 9.11 -18.27 -2.59
C LYS A 70 10.01 -17.40 -3.48
N LEU A 71 11.31 -17.72 -3.58
CA LEU A 71 12.22 -17.01 -4.48
C LEU A 71 11.79 -17.14 -5.94
N GLU A 72 11.46 -18.35 -6.40
CA GLU A 72 11.03 -18.59 -7.79
C GLU A 72 9.72 -17.85 -8.11
N ARG A 73 8.77 -17.83 -7.17
CA ARG A 73 7.54 -17.06 -7.30
C ARG A 73 7.83 -15.56 -7.45
N TRP A 74 8.70 -15.01 -6.61
CA TRP A 74 9.06 -13.59 -6.66
C TRP A 74 9.83 -13.21 -7.93
N LYS A 75 10.69 -14.09 -8.45
CA LYS A 75 11.31 -13.89 -9.78
C LYS A 75 10.25 -13.75 -10.87
N ASN A 76 9.21 -14.58 -10.83
CA ASN A 76 8.10 -14.47 -11.78
C ASN A 76 7.35 -13.15 -11.62
N TYR A 77 7.10 -12.69 -10.38
CA TYR A 77 6.47 -11.38 -10.14
C TYR A 77 7.29 -10.22 -10.68
N ILE A 78 8.62 -10.24 -10.50
CA ILE A 78 9.52 -9.22 -11.04
C ILE A 78 9.33 -9.10 -12.55
N VAL A 79 9.35 -10.23 -13.26
CA VAL A 79 9.21 -10.24 -14.71
C VAL A 79 7.80 -9.83 -15.14
N LYS A 80 6.76 -10.41 -14.51
CA LYS A 80 5.35 -10.21 -14.86
C LYS A 80 4.89 -8.76 -14.71
N TYR A 81 5.33 -8.08 -13.65
CA TYR A 81 4.90 -6.71 -13.35
C TYR A 81 6.00 -5.66 -13.52
N ASN A 82 7.15 -6.05 -14.06
CA ASN A 82 8.33 -5.19 -14.19
C ASN A 82 8.70 -4.51 -12.85
N LEU A 83 8.78 -5.29 -11.77
CA LEU A 83 9.04 -4.74 -10.43
C LEU A 83 10.50 -4.31 -10.28
N GLU A 84 10.68 -3.06 -9.88
CA GLU A 84 11.99 -2.47 -9.61
C GLU A 84 11.96 -1.53 -8.39
N ILE A 85 13.15 -1.18 -7.89
CA ILE A 85 13.34 -0.03 -6.99
C ILE A 85 13.71 1.15 -7.87
N GLU A 86 12.76 2.07 -8.05
CA GLU A 86 12.94 3.27 -8.85
C GLU A 86 13.84 4.27 -8.10
N ASN A 87 14.44 5.24 -8.80
CA ASN A 87 15.28 6.27 -8.16
C ASN A 87 14.55 7.03 -7.03
N LYS A 88 13.25 7.28 -7.20
CA LYS A 88 12.43 7.91 -6.17
C LYS A 88 12.20 7.01 -4.95
N ASP A 89 12.15 5.70 -5.14
CA ASP A 89 12.07 4.75 -4.03
C ASP A 89 13.38 4.76 -3.23
N MET A 90 14.52 4.71 -3.92
CA MET A 90 15.84 4.80 -3.28
C MET A 90 16.00 6.08 -2.49
N ARG A 91 15.58 7.21 -3.06
CA ARG A 91 15.63 8.51 -2.41
C ARG A 91 14.85 8.52 -1.10
N VAL A 92 13.59 8.07 -1.11
CA VAL A 92 12.77 8.01 0.10
C VAL A 92 13.35 7.05 1.14
N LEU A 93 13.85 5.88 0.71
CA LEU A 93 14.47 4.91 1.59
C LEU A 93 15.71 5.47 2.30
N LEU A 94 16.59 6.16 1.57
CA LEU A 94 17.87 6.62 2.10
C LEU A 94 17.75 7.96 2.84
N GLU A 95 17.03 8.95 2.29
CA GLU A 95 16.90 10.29 2.90
C GLU A 95 16.04 10.25 4.16
N ASN A 96 14.91 9.52 4.12
CA ASN A 96 13.95 9.50 5.22
C ASN A 96 14.13 8.28 6.13
N SER A 97 15.17 7.47 5.92
CA SER A 97 15.34 6.16 6.59
C SER A 97 14.06 5.29 6.53
N ALA A 98 13.34 5.36 5.41
CA ALA A 98 12.03 4.73 5.27
C ALA A 98 12.14 3.21 5.19
N LEU A 99 11.01 2.54 5.46
CA LEU A 99 10.79 1.14 5.14
C LEU A 99 9.90 1.03 3.92
N LEU A 100 10.29 0.24 2.92
CA LEU A 100 9.48 -0.08 1.75
C LEU A 100 8.96 -1.50 1.86
N THR A 101 7.64 -1.70 1.85
CA THR A 101 7.05 -3.02 1.66
C THR A 101 6.45 -3.10 0.25
N VAL A 102 6.84 -4.10 -0.52
CA VAL A 102 6.23 -4.40 -1.81
C VAL A 102 5.28 -5.57 -1.62
N TYR A 103 4.03 -5.40 -2.01
CA TYR A 103 2.98 -6.42 -1.97
C TYR A 103 2.63 -6.87 -3.38
N VAL A 104 2.39 -8.17 -3.53
CA VAL A 104 1.73 -8.80 -4.67
C VAL A 104 0.60 -9.63 -4.08
N ASP A 105 -0.59 -9.03 -4.04
CA ASP A 105 -1.76 -9.60 -3.38
C ASP A 105 -2.66 -10.26 -4.41
N GLY A 106 -2.94 -11.55 -4.24
CA GLY A 106 -4.08 -12.18 -4.89
C GLY A 106 -5.37 -11.67 -4.25
N ILE A 107 -6.32 -11.18 -5.04
CA ILE A 107 -7.61 -10.68 -4.58
C ILE A 107 -8.72 -11.46 -5.27
N SER A 108 -9.68 -11.93 -4.48
CA SER A 108 -10.91 -12.54 -4.97
C SER A 108 -12.11 -11.74 -4.47
N VAL A 109 -12.97 -11.28 -5.38
CA VAL A 109 -14.21 -10.57 -5.06
C VAL A 109 -15.26 -10.89 -6.13
N CYS A 110 -16.48 -11.23 -5.71
CA CYS A 110 -17.57 -11.56 -6.63
C CYS A 110 -17.18 -12.59 -7.71
N GLU A 111 -16.48 -13.67 -7.32
CA GLU A 111 -15.95 -14.72 -8.21
C GLU A 111 -14.85 -14.27 -9.20
N ILE A 112 -14.47 -13.00 -9.20
CA ILE A 112 -13.35 -12.48 -9.98
C ILE A 112 -12.07 -12.59 -9.16
N ASN A 113 -11.10 -13.29 -9.72
CA ASN A 113 -9.75 -13.39 -9.17
C ASN A 113 -8.80 -12.50 -9.96
N GLY A 114 -7.93 -11.77 -9.28
CA GLY A 114 -6.89 -10.96 -9.89
C GLY A 114 -5.76 -10.68 -8.91
N GLU A 115 -4.78 -9.90 -9.36
CA GLU A 115 -3.65 -9.51 -8.53
C GLU A 115 -3.55 -7.99 -8.44
N VAL A 116 -3.09 -7.53 -7.28
CA VAL A 116 -2.79 -6.13 -7.01
C VAL A 116 -1.34 -6.02 -6.58
N VAL A 117 -0.60 -5.12 -7.23
CA VAL A 117 0.76 -4.79 -6.83
C VAL A 117 0.76 -3.40 -6.21
N MET A 118 1.31 -3.27 -5.01
CA MET A 118 1.43 -1.99 -4.34
C MET A 118 2.72 -1.85 -3.55
N LYS A 119 3.16 -0.62 -3.37
CA LYS A 119 4.29 -0.22 -2.52
C LYS A 119 3.77 0.55 -1.32
N GLU A 120 4.18 0.17 -0.13
CA GLU A 120 3.97 0.90 1.12
C GLU A 120 5.29 1.47 1.60
N TYR A 121 5.32 2.77 1.86
CA TYR A 121 6.47 3.49 2.41
C TYR A 121 6.11 3.94 3.81
N ARG A 122 6.85 3.46 4.81
CA ARG A 122 6.64 3.82 6.21
C ARG A 122 7.83 4.59 6.73
N VAL A 123 7.57 5.76 7.29
CA VAL A 123 8.56 6.64 7.91
C VAL A 123 8.13 6.93 9.34
N VAL A 124 9.07 6.81 10.28
CA VAL A 124 8.86 7.19 11.68
C VAL A 124 9.91 8.24 12.02
N GLY A 125 9.44 9.38 12.53
CA GLY A 125 10.30 10.53 12.78
C GLY A 125 9.82 11.35 13.96
N SER A 126 10.63 12.35 14.29
CA SER A 126 10.27 13.41 15.25
C SER A 126 9.68 14.60 14.50
N THR A 127 8.74 15.33 15.12
CA THR A 127 8.02 16.47 14.52
C THR A 127 8.88 17.50 13.77
N LYS A 128 10.20 17.61 14.07
CA LYS A 128 11.16 18.47 13.35
C LYS A 128 11.24 18.23 11.84
N ASN A 129 11.12 16.97 11.37
CA ASN A 129 11.33 16.62 9.97
C ASN A 129 10.01 16.34 9.21
N PHE A 130 8.87 16.56 9.86
CA PHE A 130 7.56 16.13 9.38
C PHE A 130 7.23 16.65 7.97
N ASP A 131 7.39 17.95 7.75
CA ASP A 131 7.01 18.57 6.48
C ASP A 131 7.89 18.12 5.31
N GLU A 132 9.19 17.94 5.57
CA GLU A 132 10.16 17.48 4.57
C GLU A 132 9.86 16.03 4.16
N GLU A 133 9.66 15.14 5.15
CA GLU A 133 9.36 13.74 4.89
C GLU A 133 7.99 13.56 4.24
N LEU A 134 6.97 14.33 4.66
CA LEU A 134 5.65 14.33 4.02
C LEU A 134 5.74 14.78 2.55
N LYS A 135 6.51 15.83 2.26
CA LYS A 135 6.73 16.30 0.88
C LYS A 135 7.45 15.24 0.05
N SER A 136 8.47 14.61 0.62
CA SER A 136 9.22 13.52 -0.02
C SER A 136 8.31 12.35 -0.38
N LEU A 137 7.40 11.94 0.52
CA LEU A 137 6.40 10.91 0.26
C LEU A 137 5.36 11.33 -0.79
N LYS A 138 4.91 12.59 -0.80
CA LYS A 138 3.98 13.11 -1.83
C LYS A 138 4.58 13.00 -3.25
N ASN A 139 5.88 13.21 -3.41
CA ASN A 139 6.56 13.10 -4.71
C ASN A 139 6.54 11.67 -5.30
N LEU A 140 6.18 10.66 -4.50
CA LEU A 140 5.99 9.30 -5.02
C LEU A 140 4.70 9.16 -5.84
N ASN A 141 3.79 10.15 -5.75
CA ASN A 141 2.39 10.12 -6.21
C ASN A 141 1.61 8.94 -5.60
N PRO A 142 1.54 8.84 -4.25
CA PRO A 142 0.77 7.80 -3.60
C PRO A 142 -0.74 8.06 -3.74
N SER A 143 -1.52 6.99 -3.74
CA SER A 143 -2.98 7.03 -3.74
C SER A 143 -3.53 7.48 -2.38
N LEU A 144 -2.84 7.13 -1.29
CA LEU A 144 -3.22 7.47 0.08
C LEU A 144 -1.98 7.68 0.95
N ILE A 145 -2.02 8.70 1.81
CA ILE A 145 -1.09 8.87 2.94
C ILE A 145 -1.88 8.82 4.24
N LEU A 146 -1.44 7.95 5.15
CA LEU A 146 -1.89 7.95 6.55
C LEU A 146 -0.89 8.69 7.42
N ILE A 147 -1.39 9.58 8.26
CA ILE A 147 -0.60 10.35 9.22
C ILE A 147 -1.06 9.99 10.62
N ASN A 148 -0.20 9.31 11.38
CA ASN A 148 -0.39 9.14 12.81
C ASN A 148 0.58 10.07 13.55
N GLN A 149 0.06 11.11 14.20
CA GLN A 149 0.87 12.09 14.92
C GLN A 149 0.62 11.97 16.42
N ARG A 150 1.68 11.65 17.17
CA ARG A 150 1.68 11.55 18.62
C ARG A 150 2.93 12.24 19.16
N ASP A 151 2.79 13.50 19.53
CA ASP A 151 3.90 14.32 20.03
C ASP A 151 4.76 13.57 21.07
N PRO A 152 6.09 13.45 20.89
CA PRO A 152 6.95 14.11 19.88
C PRO A 152 7.18 13.36 18.56
N TRP A 153 6.49 12.23 18.36
CA TRP A 153 6.69 11.32 17.24
C TRP A 153 5.58 11.42 16.19
N TYR A 154 5.88 10.97 14.97
CA TYR A 154 4.86 10.65 13.99
C TYR A 154 5.23 9.40 13.22
N MET A 155 4.22 8.85 12.56
CA MET A 155 4.35 7.82 11.55
C MET A 155 3.61 8.28 10.30
N LEU A 156 4.34 8.35 9.19
CA LEU A 156 3.79 8.56 7.86
C LEU A 156 3.77 7.22 7.14
N THR A 157 2.62 6.85 6.57
CA THR A 157 2.51 5.67 5.72
C THR A 157 1.90 6.04 4.38
N ALA A 158 2.69 5.97 3.31
CA ALA A 158 2.24 6.26 1.96
C ALA A 158 2.05 4.97 1.17
N TYR A 159 0.96 4.90 0.40
CA TYR A 159 0.63 3.73 -0.41
C TYR A 159 0.52 4.10 -1.88
N ARG A 160 1.27 3.39 -2.73
CA ARG A 160 1.23 3.56 -4.18
C ARG A 160 0.85 2.24 -4.83
N VAL A 161 -0.31 2.20 -5.47
CA VAL A 161 -0.73 1.05 -6.30
C VAL A 161 -0.04 1.13 -7.65
N LEU A 162 0.61 0.06 -8.08
CA LEU A 162 1.36 -0.02 -9.33
C LEU A 162 0.57 -0.75 -10.41
N TYR A 163 -0.18 -1.78 -10.01
CA TYR A 163 -0.91 -2.63 -10.94
C TYR A 163 -2.16 -3.20 -10.28
N ILE A 164 -3.23 -3.30 -11.06
CA ILE A 164 -4.44 -4.04 -10.73
C ILE A 164 -4.81 -4.79 -12.01
N THR A 165 -5.05 -6.10 -11.92
CA THR A 165 -5.56 -6.90 -13.04
C THR A 165 -6.80 -6.22 -13.67
N PRO A 166 -6.90 -6.06 -15.00
CA PRO A 166 -7.96 -5.28 -15.63
C PRO A 166 -9.38 -5.72 -15.27
N GLU A 167 -9.63 -7.02 -15.22
CA GLU A 167 -10.93 -7.62 -14.87
C GLU A 167 -11.29 -7.28 -13.42
N LEU A 168 -10.33 -7.45 -12.50
CA LEU A 168 -10.49 -7.07 -11.10
C LEU A 168 -10.73 -5.56 -10.96
N ARG A 169 -10.04 -4.72 -11.74
CA ARG A 169 -10.23 -3.26 -11.71
C ARG A 169 -11.65 -2.87 -12.13
N LYS A 170 -12.19 -3.52 -13.16
CA LYS A 170 -13.57 -3.32 -13.61
C LYS A 170 -14.56 -3.69 -12.51
N GLU A 171 -14.34 -4.81 -11.82
CA GLU A 171 -15.22 -5.23 -10.73
C GLU A 171 -15.15 -4.27 -9.55
N LEU A 172 -13.95 -3.94 -9.08
CA LEU A 172 -13.75 -3.00 -7.97
C LEU A 172 -14.25 -1.58 -8.28
N SER A 173 -14.28 -1.16 -9.55
CA SER A 173 -14.80 0.16 -9.94
C SER A 173 -16.27 0.36 -9.57
N GLN A 174 -17.05 -0.73 -9.53
CA GLN A 174 -18.46 -0.73 -9.12
C GLN A 174 -18.62 -0.53 -7.60
N LEU A 175 -17.54 -0.73 -6.84
CA LEU A 175 -17.47 -0.65 -5.39
C LEU A 175 -16.85 0.67 -4.91
N VAL A 176 -16.57 1.63 -5.81
CA VAL A 176 -16.05 2.95 -5.42
C VAL A 176 -17.13 3.71 -4.63
N GLY A 177 -16.71 4.45 -3.60
CA GLY A 177 -17.59 5.20 -2.70
C GLY A 177 -17.88 4.50 -1.38
N LEU A 178 -17.35 3.27 -1.19
CA LEU A 178 -17.40 2.58 0.09
C LEU A 178 -16.58 3.31 1.15
N SER A 179 -17.05 3.23 2.39
CA SER A 179 -16.31 3.72 3.56
C SER A 179 -15.30 2.68 4.04
N ARG A 180 -14.10 3.11 4.42
CA ARG A 180 -13.02 2.18 4.81
C ARG A 180 -12.29 2.54 6.10
N ILE A 181 -11.91 3.81 6.25
CA ILE A 181 -11.01 4.25 7.32
C ILE A 181 -11.68 5.38 8.09
N GLU A 182 -11.60 5.34 9.41
CA GLU A 182 -11.98 6.46 10.25
C GLU A 182 -10.78 7.41 10.40
N CYS A 183 -10.96 8.64 9.96
CA CYS A 183 -9.97 9.70 10.02
C CYS A 183 -10.45 10.79 10.97
N ASP A 184 -9.53 11.44 11.67
CA ASP A 184 -9.83 12.68 12.38
C ASP A 184 -10.06 13.83 11.41
N LYS A 185 -9.23 13.88 10.37
CA LYS A 185 -9.25 14.87 9.29
C LYS A 185 -8.90 14.18 7.98
N ILE A 186 -9.53 14.65 6.90
CA ILE A 186 -9.21 14.20 5.54
C ILE A 186 -8.87 15.42 4.70
N GLU A 187 -7.76 15.35 3.98
CA GLU A 187 -7.39 16.32 2.95
C GLU A 187 -7.42 15.66 1.58
N TYR A 188 -8.09 16.33 0.66
CA TYR A 188 -8.27 15.84 -0.71
C TYR A 188 -7.56 16.78 -1.68
N ASN A 189 -6.34 16.41 -2.04
CA ASN A 189 -5.55 17.08 -3.08
C ASN A 189 -5.31 16.08 -4.22
N GLU A 190 -4.15 16.13 -4.88
CA GLU A 190 -3.69 15.09 -5.82
C GLU A 190 -3.55 13.72 -5.14
N THR A 191 -3.11 13.73 -3.88
CA THR A 191 -3.07 12.57 -2.98
C THR A 191 -4.08 12.77 -1.86
N THR A 192 -4.83 11.71 -1.53
CA THR A 192 -5.70 11.68 -0.34
C THR A 192 -4.85 11.51 0.91
N ILE A 193 -5.07 12.35 1.92
CA ILE A 193 -4.38 12.28 3.22
C ILE A 193 -5.41 12.07 4.32
N CYS A 194 -5.23 11.04 5.13
CA CYS A 194 -6.06 10.72 6.27
C CYS A 194 -5.23 10.81 7.55
N TYR A 195 -5.65 11.70 8.46
CA TYR A 195 -5.04 11.84 9.77
C TYR A 195 -5.73 10.87 10.74
N ILE A 196 -4.95 10.05 11.44
CA ILE A 196 -5.39 9.03 12.39
C ILE A 196 -4.69 9.24 13.75
N ARG A 197 -5.35 8.87 14.86
CA ARG A 197 -4.77 8.92 16.22
C ARG A 197 -4.13 7.60 16.64
#